data_AF-A0AAN5B1E9-F1
#
_entry.id   AF-A0AAN5B1E9-F1
#
_cell.length_a   1.000
_cell.length_b   1.000
_cell.length_c   1.000
_cell.angle_alpha   90.00
_cell.angle_beta   90.00
_cell.angle_gamma   90.00
#
_symmetry.space_group_name_H-M   'P 1'
#
loop_
_entity.id
_entity.type
_entity.pdbx_description
1 polymer ?
#
loop_
_entity_poly.entity_id
_entity_poly.type
_entity_poly.pdbx_seq_one_letter_code
_entity_poly.pdbx_strand_id
1 'polypeptide(L)'
;MRHVTKGVFERTLVALPPRAEQTRIANQLDTLLTRIQSCNDRFDAIPALLKRFRQAVLEAALNGAFSENAVEGGAPRACISSIASVGTGSTPLRSNAQFFASTGTPWITSSATSEAIIQRASEFVTAAAISAHRLKIYPKGTLLVAMYGEGKTRGQVAELGIDATINQACTAIRVDNAKALTAFVKLALQANYLNMRELAEGGNQPNLNLSKVKEFEIPLPPLDVQTKIVRRVEALFALADRIEARANAARNQAQCLSPLVLAKAFRGELVQQDPQDEPASVLLQRLAATKPAKAKASRGRPRTKTQELFATPEVVKPDATGLSDGMWAAPDVVDEHAVTALLVAVLKAWGGPMLQMQARLAAVLCLQPRQMAAALPAKQAAQWQRLVGPAADPLPTQVARLQPATDSAWRKALLGMRARGDLVEEGSGPQATWALGIGAGQIKTAGWPEGRAGWVVAYLRAHGAEAILPLLETSTVEFVHARAA
;
A
#
# COMPACT_ATOMS: atom_id res chain seq x y z
N MET A 1 -28.84 -12.88 2.41
CA MET A 1 -28.43 -12.25 1.13
C MET A 1 -29.62 -12.24 0.19
N ARG A 2 -29.90 -11.12 -0.48
CA ARG A 2 -30.86 -11.09 -1.60
C ARG A 2 -30.12 -11.50 -2.86
N HIS A 3 -30.57 -12.55 -3.54
CA HIS A 3 -29.99 -13.02 -4.79
C HIS A 3 -30.96 -12.78 -5.95
N VAL A 4 -30.43 -12.43 -7.12
CA VAL A 4 -31.20 -12.42 -8.37
C VAL A 4 -31.43 -13.87 -8.77
N THR A 5 -32.69 -14.27 -8.92
CA THR A 5 -33.01 -15.66 -9.29
C THR A 5 -32.80 -15.87 -10.79
N LYS A 6 -32.51 -17.11 -11.20
CA LYS A 6 -32.35 -17.49 -12.61
C LYS A 6 -33.51 -17.00 -13.48
N GLY A 7 -34.75 -17.22 -13.02
CA GLY A 7 -35.93 -16.79 -13.77
C GLY A 7 -36.08 -15.28 -13.87
N VAL A 8 -35.57 -14.51 -12.90
CA VAL A 8 -35.49 -13.05 -13.02
C VAL A 8 -34.46 -12.67 -14.08
N PHE A 9 -33.27 -13.28 -14.05
CA PHE A 9 -32.21 -12.98 -15.01
C PHE A 9 -32.59 -13.32 -16.46
N GLU A 10 -33.19 -14.50 -16.70
CA GLU A 10 -33.62 -14.94 -18.04
C GLU A 10 -34.73 -14.07 -18.64
N ARG A 11 -35.50 -13.37 -17.81
CA ARG A 11 -36.57 -12.46 -18.25
C ARG A 11 -36.11 -11.02 -18.42
N THR A 12 -34.87 -10.69 -18.05
CA THR A 12 -34.32 -9.35 -18.23
C THR A 12 -34.17 -9.05 -19.71
N LEU A 13 -34.89 -8.04 -20.20
CA LEU A 13 -34.78 -7.57 -21.57
C LEU A 13 -33.50 -6.75 -21.74
N VAL A 14 -32.79 -6.99 -22.83
CA VAL A 14 -31.60 -6.24 -23.23
C VAL A 14 -31.76 -5.70 -24.64
N ALA A 15 -31.26 -4.49 -24.89
CA ALA A 15 -31.21 -3.94 -26.23
C ALA A 15 -30.21 -4.75 -27.09
N LEU A 16 -30.59 -5.10 -28.31
CA LEU A 16 -29.77 -5.92 -29.21
C LEU A 16 -29.55 -5.18 -30.53
N PRO A 17 -28.43 -4.46 -30.70
CA PRO A 17 -28.07 -3.85 -31.97
C PRO A 17 -27.52 -4.89 -32.97
N PRO A 18 -27.39 -4.56 -34.27
CA PRO A 18 -26.63 -5.33 -35.25
C PRO A 18 -25.25 -5.78 -34.77
N ARG A 19 -24.76 -6.92 -35.28
CA ARG A 19 -23.47 -7.49 -34.83
C ARG A 19 -22.28 -6.54 -35.05
N ALA A 20 -22.23 -5.88 -36.20
CA ALA A 20 -21.17 -4.91 -36.50
C ALA A 20 -21.25 -3.69 -35.57
N GLU A 21 -22.45 -3.18 -35.30
CA GLU A 21 -22.68 -2.13 -34.30
C GLU A 21 -22.27 -2.57 -32.90
N GLN A 22 -22.59 -3.80 -32.46
CA GLN A 22 -22.14 -4.35 -31.19
C GLN A 22 -20.61 -4.30 -31.07
N THR A 23 -19.88 -4.70 -32.12
CA THR A 23 -18.42 -4.64 -32.14
C THR A 23 -17.91 -3.20 -32.04
N ARG A 24 -18.51 -2.24 -32.77
CA ARG A 24 -18.13 -0.81 -32.67
C ARG A 24 -18.39 -0.26 -31.26
N ILE A 25 -19.55 -0.55 -30.67
CA ILE A 25 -19.91 -0.17 -29.30
C ILE A 25 -18.90 -0.74 -28.30
N ALA A 26 -18.60 -2.05 -28.38
CA ALA A 26 -17.67 -2.72 -27.49
C ALA A 26 -16.26 -2.09 -27.56
N ASN A 27 -15.72 -1.90 -28.77
CA ASN A 27 -14.40 -1.28 -28.94
C ASN A 27 -14.35 0.16 -28.39
N GLN A 28 -15.41 0.94 -28.58
CA GLN A 28 -15.49 2.30 -28.09
C GLN A 28 -15.64 2.34 -26.55
N LEU A 29 -16.42 1.42 -25.98
CA LEU A 29 -16.52 1.24 -24.54
C LEU A 29 -15.18 0.86 -23.93
N ASP A 30 -14.49 -0.13 -24.49
CA ASP A 30 -13.17 -0.56 -24.02
C ASP A 30 -12.18 0.61 -24.02
N THR A 31 -12.16 1.40 -25.09
CA THR A 31 -11.31 2.59 -25.20
C THR A 31 -11.60 3.63 -24.11
N LEU A 32 -12.87 3.99 -23.93
CA LEU A 32 -13.28 5.03 -22.99
C LEU A 32 -13.14 4.57 -21.53
N LEU A 33 -13.54 3.35 -21.21
CA LEU A 33 -13.44 2.79 -19.87
C LEU A 33 -11.98 2.58 -19.46
N THR A 34 -11.12 2.13 -20.38
CA THR A 34 -9.67 2.06 -20.13
C THR A 34 -9.09 3.44 -19.82
N ARG A 35 -9.49 4.47 -20.58
CA ARG A 35 -9.03 5.85 -20.34
C ARG A 35 -9.51 6.40 -18.99
N ILE A 36 -10.76 6.12 -18.61
CA ILE A 36 -11.32 6.49 -17.30
C ILE A 36 -10.55 5.77 -16.19
N GLN A 37 -10.27 4.47 -16.37
CA GLN A 37 -9.50 3.69 -15.40
C GLN A 37 -8.09 4.26 -15.21
N SER A 38 -7.35 4.51 -16.30
CA SER A 38 -6.03 5.15 -16.20
C SER A 38 -6.06 6.53 -15.53
N CYS A 39 -7.16 7.27 -15.65
CA CYS A 39 -7.35 8.53 -14.96
C CYS A 39 -7.54 8.33 -13.45
N ASN A 40 -8.35 7.33 -13.06
CA ASN A 40 -8.55 6.95 -11.66
C ASN A 40 -7.24 6.47 -11.00
N ASP A 41 -6.44 5.66 -11.71
CA ASP A 41 -5.15 5.17 -11.20
C ASP A 41 -4.20 6.34 -10.90
N ARG A 42 -4.21 7.39 -11.73
CA ARG A 42 -3.45 8.62 -11.47
C ARG A 42 -3.96 9.37 -10.25
N PHE A 43 -5.27 9.42 -10.03
CA PHE A 43 -5.84 10.01 -8.82
C PHE A 43 -5.43 9.23 -7.56
N ASP A 44 -5.34 7.90 -7.64
CA ASP A 44 -4.90 7.05 -6.53
C ASP A 44 -3.44 7.30 -6.12
N ALA A 45 -2.59 7.77 -7.03
CA ALA A 45 -1.19 8.11 -6.73
C ALA A 45 -1.01 9.47 -6.02
N ILE A 46 -1.96 10.40 -6.16
CA ILE A 46 -1.83 11.78 -5.67
C ILE A 46 -1.62 11.86 -4.14
N PRO A 47 -2.38 11.16 -3.29
CA PRO A 47 -2.18 11.22 -1.84
C PRO A 47 -0.75 10.85 -1.41
N ALA A 48 -0.17 9.83 -2.04
CA ALA A 48 1.20 9.42 -1.76
C ALA A 48 2.24 10.47 -2.20
N LEU A 49 2.03 11.09 -3.37
CA LEU A 49 2.89 12.17 -3.87
C LEU A 49 2.82 13.40 -2.97
N LEU A 50 1.62 13.83 -2.57
CA LEU A 50 1.43 14.97 -1.68
C LEU A 50 2.05 14.71 -0.30
N LYS A 51 1.98 13.48 0.20
CA LYS A 51 2.67 13.10 1.44
C LYS A 51 4.19 13.24 1.30
N ARG A 52 4.78 12.74 0.22
CA ARG A 52 6.23 12.88 -0.06
C ARG A 52 6.64 14.34 -0.22
N PHE A 53 5.82 15.13 -0.90
CA PHE A 53 6.03 16.57 -1.06
C PHE A 53 6.06 17.28 0.29
N ARG A 54 5.06 17.05 1.16
CA ARG A 54 5.01 17.66 2.51
C ARG A 54 6.25 17.29 3.33
N GLN A 55 6.69 16.04 3.28
CA GLN A 55 7.91 15.60 3.95
C GLN A 55 9.17 16.31 3.41
N ALA A 56 9.32 16.37 2.08
CA ALA A 56 10.47 17.04 1.45
C ALA A 56 10.52 18.54 1.77
N VAL A 57 9.36 19.21 1.85
CA VAL A 57 9.26 20.62 2.25
C VAL A 57 9.71 20.83 3.70
N LEU A 58 9.35 19.93 4.61
CA LEU A 58 9.79 19.99 6.01
C LEU A 58 11.29 19.77 6.15
N GLU A 59 11.85 18.79 5.44
CA GLU A 59 13.30 18.54 5.44
C GLU A 59 14.08 19.72 4.87
N ALA A 60 13.61 20.29 3.75
CA ALA A 60 14.19 21.48 3.14
C ALA A 60 14.13 22.70 4.08
N ALA A 61 13.04 22.86 4.83
CA ALA A 61 12.89 23.92 5.82
C ALA A 61 13.94 23.86 6.93
N LEU A 62 14.22 22.66 7.44
CA LEU A 62 15.15 22.48 8.55
C LEU A 62 16.62 22.47 8.13
N ASN A 63 16.91 22.12 6.87
CA ASN A 63 18.27 22.09 6.32
C ASN A 63 18.72 23.44 5.73
N GLY A 64 17.97 24.52 5.96
CA GLY A 64 18.36 25.87 5.55
C GLY A 64 18.12 26.21 4.08
N ALA A 65 17.42 25.36 3.31
CA ALA A 65 17.15 25.59 1.89
C ALA A 65 16.23 26.81 1.62
N PHE A 66 15.61 27.37 2.66
CA PHE A 66 14.79 28.58 2.59
C PHE A 66 15.50 29.83 3.16
N SER A 67 16.78 29.74 3.52
CA SER A 67 17.59 30.89 3.95
C SER A 67 18.45 31.40 2.79
N GLU A 68 18.42 32.70 2.52
CA GLU A 68 19.32 33.36 1.55
C GLU A 68 20.78 33.34 2.02
N ASN A 69 21.00 33.24 3.35
CA ASN A 69 22.31 33.11 3.97
C ASN A 69 22.35 31.78 4.74
N ALA A 70 22.75 30.70 4.07
CA ALA A 70 23.01 29.44 4.75
C ALA A 70 24.23 29.63 5.67
N VAL A 71 24.06 29.41 6.97
CA VAL A 71 25.17 29.46 7.94
C VAL A 71 26.07 28.25 7.69
N GLU A 72 27.36 28.45 7.44
CA GLU A 72 28.35 27.36 7.42
C GLU A 72 28.29 26.62 8.77
N GLY A 73 27.94 25.32 8.73
CA GLY A 73 27.74 24.50 9.94
C GLY A 73 26.28 24.31 10.37
N GLY A 74 25.31 24.96 9.70
CA GLY A 74 23.88 24.80 9.97
C GLY A 74 23.35 25.72 11.09
N ALA A 75 22.02 25.71 11.30
CA ALA A 75 21.40 26.50 12.37
C ALA A 75 21.80 25.94 13.76
N PRO A 76 22.02 26.80 14.77
CA PRO A 76 22.33 26.34 16.12
C PRO A 76 21.21 25.43 16.64
N ARG A 77 21.57 24.39 17.37
CA ARG A 77 20.61 23.42 17.91
C ARG A 77 20.23 23.79 19.34
N ALA A 78 18.98 23.53 19.69
CA ALA A 78 18.47 23.77 21.04
C ALA A 78 17.61 22.60 21.51
N CYS A 79 17.79 22.18 22.76
CA CYS A 79 16.90 21.23 23.41
C CYS A 79 15.52 21.87 23.63
N ILE A 80 14.45 21.09 23.51
CA ILE A 80 13.08 21.57 23.77
C ILE A 80 12.95 22.21 25.16
N SER A 81 13.61 21.67 26.18
CA SER A 81 13.59 22.21 27.55
C SER A 81 14.17 23.63 27.68
N SER A 82 15.04 24.06 26.76
CA SER A 82 15.63 25.40 26.77
C SER A 82 14.67 26.49 26.25
N ILE A 83 13.71 26.11 25.41
CA ILE A 83 12.79 26.99 24.71
C ILE A 83 11.32 26.79 25.09
N ALA A 84 11.01 25.79 25.92
CA ALA A 84 9.64 25.46 26.28
C ALA A 84 9.54 24.86 27.68
N SER A 85 8.40 25.09 28.34
CA SER A 85 8.01 24.32 29.53
C SER A 85 7.35 23.01 29.09
N VAL A 86 7.89 21.90 29.57
CA VAL A 86 7.48 20.55 29.18
C VAL A 86 6.86 19.83 30.37
N GLY A 87 5.68 19.25 30.20
CA GLY A 87 4.98 18.49 31.23
C GLY A 87 4.18 17.33 30.66
N THR A 88 3.68 16.47 31.53
CA THR A 88 2.73 15.42 31.16
C THR A 88 1.42 15.63 31.89
N GLY A 89 0.44 14.76 31.65
CA GLY A 89 -0.84 14.76 32.32
C GLY A 89 -1.03 13.58 33.26
N SER A 90 -2.29 13.27 33.55
CA SER A 90 -2.68 12.20 34.46
C SER A 90 -3.97 11.56 33.99
N THR A 91 -4.14 10.29 34.32
CA THR A 91 -5.33 9.51 33.96
C THR A 91 -6.17 9.34 35.23
N PRO A 92 -7.35 9.96 35.32
CA PRO A 92 -8.27 9.68 36.42
C PRO A 92 -8.64 8.20 36.48
N LEU A 93 -8.97 7.71 37.66
CA LEU A 93 -9.40 6.32 37.84
C LEU A 93 -10.65 6.04 37.00
N ARG A 94 -10.49 5.28 35.90
CA ARG A 94 -11.59 4.89 35.00
C ARG A 94 -12.69 4.09 35.69
N SER A 95 -12.39 3.44 36.82
CA SER A 95 -13.39 2.74 37.64
C SER A 95 -14.36 3.69 38.35
N ASN A 96 -14.01 4.96 38.54
CA ASN A 96 -14.89 5.95 39.16
C ASN A 96 -15.61 6.77 38.08
N ALA A 97 -16.86 6.42 37.81
CA ALA A 97 -17.69 7.10 36.81
C ALA A 97 -17.90 8.59 37.10
N GLN A 98 -17.79 9.05 38.36
CA GLN A 98 -17.95 10.46 38.73
C GLN A 98 -16.82 11.36 38.20
N PHE A 99 -15.70 10.78 37.75
CA PHE A 99 -14.59 11.52 37.19
C PHE A 99 -14.75 11.86 35.71
N PHE A 100 -15.70 11.21 35.03
CA PHE A 100 -15.97 11.39 33.61
C PHE A 100 -17.39 11.87 33.39
N ALA A 101 -17.59 12.67 32.35
CA ALA A 101 -18.91 13.18 32.00
C ALA A 101 -19.06 13.36 30.49
N SER A 102 -20.30 13.52 30.02
CA SER A 102 -20.59 13.83 28.61
C SER A 102 -20.20 15.26 28.22
N THR A 103 -20.06 16.15 29.21
CA THR A 103 -19.60 17.53 29.08
C THR A 103 -18.70 17.88 30.26
N GLY A 104 -17.82 18.87 30.12
CA GLY A 104 -16.91 19.26 31.19
C GLY A 104 -15.59 19.78 30.66
N THR A 105 -14.51 19.55 31.39
CA THR A 105 -13.16 19.94 30.92
C THR A 105 -12.67 18.91 29.92
N PRO A 106 -12.24 19.30 28.70
CA PRO A 106 -11.69 18.38 27.71
C PRO A 106 -10.53 17.57 28.29
N TRP A 107 -10.53 16.25 28.03
CA TRP A 107 -9.44 15.35 28.40
C TRP A 107 -8.94 14.60 27.17
N ILE A 108 -7.68 14.86 26.81
CA ILE A 108 -7.09 14.45 25.54
C ILE A 108 -6.15 13.26 25.78
N THR A 109 -6.28 12.26 24.93
CA THR A 109 -5.39 11.10 24.92
C THR A 109 -4.51 11.10 23.67
N SER A 110 -3.50 10.24 23.64
CA SER A 110 -2.56 10.16 22.51
C SER A 110 -3.21 9.77 21.19
N SER A 111 -4.46 9.26 21.16
CA SER A 111 -5.15 9.00 19.89
C SER A 111 -5.47 10.27 19.10
N ALA A 112 -5.65 11.40 19.80
CA ALA A 112 -5.93 12.70 19.20
C ALA A 112 -4.72 13.33 18.50
N THR A 113 -3.49 12.81 18.72
CA THR A 113 -2.28 13.40 18.10
C THR A 113 -2.15 13.12 16.62
N SER A 114 -3.07 12.34 16.05
CA SER A 114 -3.17 12.13 14.60
C SER A 114 -3.72 13.36 13.86
N GLU A 115 -4.39 14.27 14.58
CA GLU A 115 -4.90 15.54 14.05
C GLU A 115 -3.82 16.64 14.07
N ALA A 116 -3.86 17.55 13.10
CA ALA A 116 -2.93 18.68 13.08
C ALA A 116 -3.22 19.72 14.17
N ILE A 117 -4.51 19.95 14.45
CA ILE A 117 -5.02 20.84 15.51
C ILE A 117 -6.24 20.16 16.14
N ILE A 118 -6.17 19.92 17.45
CA ILE A 118 -7.22 19.24 18.21
C ILE A 118 -8.26 20.27 18.61
N GLN A 119 -9.38 20.29 17.89
CA GLN A 119 -10.46 21.26 18.09
C GLN A 119 -11.54 20.76 19.05
N ARG A 120 -11.63 19.44 19.28
CA ARG A 120 -12.66 18.80 20.10
C ARG A 120 -12.08 17.64 20.89
N ALA A 121 -12.62 17.43 22.08
CA ALA A 121 -12.36 16.23 22.88
C ALA A 121 -13.43 15.16 22.62
N SER A 122 -13.02 13.89 22.68
CA SER A 122 -13.93 12.74 22.71
C SER A 122 -14.37 12.37 24.13
N GLU A 123 -13.59 12.75 25.14
CA GLU A 123 -13.83 12.44 26.56
C GLU A 123 -13.68 13.74 27.39
N PHE A 124 -14.51 13.88 28.42
CA PHE A 124 -14.49 15.03 29.32
C PHE A 124 -14.36 14.56 30.77
N VAL A 125 -13.64 15.33 31.57
CA VAL A 125 -13.44 15.10 33.01
C VAL A 125 -14.16 16.15 33.83
N THR A 126 -14.59 15.73 35.03
CA THR A 126 -15.30 16.60 35.98
C THR A 126 -14.34 17.41 36.85
N ALA A 127 -14.84 18.45 37.53
CA ALA A 127 -14.05 19.22 38.50
C ALA A 127 -13.54 18.34 39.66
N ALA A 128 -14.31 17.32 40.05
CA ALA A 128 -13.90 16.34 41.06
C ALA A 128 -12.65 15.56 40.61
N ALA A 129 -12.57 15.16 39.35
CA ALA A 129 -11.40 14.50 38.79
C ALA A 129 -10.17 15.42 38.79
N ILE A 130 -10.36 16.69 38.40
CA ILE A 130 -9.29 17.70 38.37
C ILE A 130 -8.69 17.89 39.75
N SER A 131 -9.53 18.04 40.78
CA SER A 131 -9.09 18.19 42.17
C SER A 131 -8.40 16.91 42.68
N ALA A 132 -9.07 15.76 42.56
CA ALA A 132 -8.60 14.49 43.11
C ALA A 132 -7.27 14.02 42.49
N HIS A 133 -7.07 14.27 41.20
CA HIS A 133 -5.87 13.83 40.46
C HIS A 133 -4.92 14.98 40.07
N ARG A 134 -5.18 16.21 40.55
CA ARG A 134 -4.40 17.42 40.25
C ARG A 134 -4.15 17.58 38.74
N LEU A 135 -5.19 17.38 37.94
CA LEU A 135 -5.07 17.43 36.48
C LEU A 135 -4.66 18.83 36.04
N LYS A 136 -3.61 18.90 35.25
CA LYS A 136 -3.14 20.17 34.70
C LYS A 136 -3.91 20.51 33.43
N ILE A 137 -4.48 21.72 33.42
CA ILE A 137 -5.10 22.30 32.22
C ILE A 137 -3.98 22.99 31.41
N TYR A 138 -3.86 22.59 30.16
CA TYR A 138 -2.96 23.20 29.19
C TYR A 138 -3.77 24.10 28.26
N PRO A 139 -3.33 25.34 28.03
CA PRO A 139 -4.06 26.28 27.19
C PRO A 139 -3.96 25.90 25.71
N LYS A 140 -4.93 26.39 24.93
CA LYS A 140 -4.85 26.50 23.45
C LYS A 140 -3.46 26.97 23.00
N GLY A 141 -2.97 26.38 21.91
CA GLY A 141 -1.64 26.60 21.33
C GLY A 141 -0.54 25.73 21.94
N THR A 142 -0.83 24.93 22.98
CA THR A 142 0.13 23.94 23.50
C THR A 142 0.33 22.81 22.50
N LEU A 143 1.58 22.41 22.26
CA LEU A 143 1.89 21.26 21.41
C LEU A 143 1.83 19.97 22.24
N LEU A 144 1.23 18.92 21.70
CA LEU A 144 1.18 17.59 22.29
C LEU A 144 2.02 16.61 21.48
N VAL A 145 2.87 15.85 22.16
CA VAL A 145 3.64 14.73 21.60
C VAL A 145 3.14 13.43 22.21
N ALA A 146 2.75 12.47 21.38
CA ALA A 146 2.38 11.14 21.85
C ALA A 146 3.63 10.34 22.27
N MET A 147 3.69 9.96 23.54
CA MET A 147 4.82 9.23 24.12
C MET A 147 4.77 7.73 23.89
N TYR A 148 3.57 7.15 23.87
CA TYR A 148 3.37 5.72 23.69
C TYR A 148 2.11 5.42 22.89
N GLY A 149 2.10 4.25 22.24
CA GLY A 149 1.06 3.80 21.31
C GLY A 149 1.64 2.95 20.18
N GLU A 150 0.92 1.88 19.81
CA GLU A 150 1.29 0.99 18.71
C GLU A 150 1.03 1.63 17.34
N GLY A 151 1.66 1.11 16.28
CA GLY A 151 1.50 1.67 14.94
C GLY A 151 2.10 3.08 14.84
N LYS A 152 1.38 4.04 14.25
CA LYS A 152 1.92 5.38 13.91
C LYS A 152 1.84 6.42 15.03
N THR A 153 1.27 6.11 16.19
CA THR A 153 0.92 7.12 17.19
C THR A 153 2.14 7.71 17.89
N ARG A 154 3.08 6.87 18.37
CA ARG A 154 4.29 7.34 19.06
C ARG A 154 5.11 8.32 18.20
N GLY A 155 5.41 9.48 18.78
CA GLY A 155 6.14 10.58 18.14
C GLY A 155 5.27 11.57 17.38
N GLN A 156 3.97 11.31 17.21
CA GLN A 156 3.07 12.26 16.55
C GLN A 156 2.92 13.55 17.35
N VAL A 157 2.72 14.64 16.60
CA VAL A 157 2.65 16.01 17.13
C VAL A 157 1.34 16.65 16.70
N ALA A 158 0.59 17.15 17.67
CA ALA A 158 -0.62 17.92 17.44
C ALA A 158 -0.59 19.22 18.25
N GLU A 159 -1.42 20.18 17.87
CA GLU A 159 -1.59 21.43 18.62
C GLU A 159 -2.98 21.45 19.26
N LEU A 160 -3.07 21.90 20.51
CA LEU A 160 -4.36 22.13 21.15
C LEU A 160 -5.05 23.36 20.55
N GLY A 161 -6.22 23.17 19.93
CA GLY A 161 -7.12 24.25 19.53
C GLY A 161 -8.01 24.75 20.67
N ILE A 162 -8.06 24.00 21.78
CA ILE A 162 -8.89 24.22 22.96
C ILE A 162 -8.08 24.05 24.25
N ASP A 163 -8.51 24.67 25.34
CA ASP A 163 -7.94 24.41 26.66
C ASP A 163 -8.32 22.99 27.10
N ALA A 164 -7.34 22.20 27.53
CA ALA A 164 -7.57 20.80 27.83
C ALA A 164 -6.60 20.22 28.86
N THR A 165 -7.08 19.21 29.56
CA THR A 165 -6.24 18.28 30.32
C THR A 165 -5.79 17.14 29.41
N ILE A 166 -4.69 16.46 29.76
CA ILE A 166 -4.16 15.35 28.95
C ILE A 166 -3.92 14.12 29.83
N ASN A 167 -3.85 12.94 29.21
CA ASN A 167 -3.43 11.72 29.89
C ASN A 167 -1.90 11.60 29.99
N GLN A 168 -1.41 10.56 30.67
CA GLN A 168 0.02 10.27 30.78
C GLN A 168 0.67 9.87 29.45
N ALA A 169 -0.11 9.58 28.40
CA ALA A 169 0.40 9.18 27.08
C ALA A 169 0.85 10.36 26.23
N CYS A 170 0.62 11.58 26.71
CA CYS A 170 0.97 12.80 26.03
C CYS A 170 2.01 13.57 26.84
N THR A 171 2.94 14.18 26.12
CA THR A 171 3.76 15.28 26.63
C THR A 171 3.22 16.58 26.06
N ALA A 172 2.95 17.55 26.93
CA ALA A 172 2.64 18.91 26.56
C ALA A 172 3.91 19.78 26.53
N ILE A 173 4.08 20.52 25.45
CA ILE A 173 5.16 21.46 25.20
C ILE A 173 4.54 22.86 25.05
N ARG A 174 4.76 23.71 26.04
CA ARG A 174 4.37 25.12 26.01
C ARG A 174 5.59 25.96 25.68
N VAL A 175 5.69 26.36 24.41
CA VAL A 175 6.81 27.12 23.86
C VAL A 175 6.83 28.54 24.44
N ASP A 176 8.01 28.99 24.82
CA ASP A 176 8.29 30.38 25.15
C ASP A 176 8.47 31.17 23.85
N ASN A 177 7.45 31.95 23.47
CA ASN A 177 7.45 32.70 22.22
C ASN A 177 8.46 33.86 22.18
N ALA A 178 9.11 34.20 23.30
CA ALA A 178 10.26 35.08 23.29
C ALA A 178 11.53 34.39 22.72
N LYS A 179 11.56 33.06 22.70
CA LYS A 179 12.71 32.24 22.25
C LYS A 179 12.47 31.52 20.94
N ALA A 180 11.25 31.02 20.71
CA ALA A 180 10.91 30.26 19.51
C ALA A 180 9.43 30.41 19.15
N LEU A 181 9.09 30.41 17.86
CA LEU A 181 7.70 30.41 17.43
C LEU A 181 7.09 29.03 17.62
N THR A 182 5.93 28.94 18.28
CA THR A 182 5.18 27.66 18.43
C THR A 182 5.00 26.95 17.09
N ALA A 183 4.63 27.68 16.04
CA ALA A 183 4.44 27.12 14.69
C ALA A 183 5.74 26.52 14.13
N PHE A 184 6.88 27.17 14.34
CA PHE A 184 8.18 26.65 13.92
C PHE A 184 8.56 25.38 14.68
N VAL A 185 8.40 25.37 16.01
CA VAL A 185 8.67 24.19 16.84
C VAL A 185 7.80 23.01 16.41
N LYS A 186 6.52 23.26 16.12
CA LYS A 186 5.60 22.23 15.58
C LYS A 186 6.12 21.63 14.28
N LEU A 187 6.51 22.46 13.30
CA LEU A 187 7.08 22.00 12.04
C LEU A 187 8.37 21.20 12.27
N ALA A 188 9.25 21.68 13.17
CA ALA A 188 10.51 21.02 13.47
C ALA A 188 10.31 19.63 14.09
N LEU A 189 9.37 19.49 15.02
CA LEU A 189 9.01 18.20 15.62
C LEU A 189 8.36 17.25 14.60
N GLN A 190 7.48 17.77 13.73
CA GLN A 190 6.85 16.97 12.67
C GLN A 190 7.87 16.44 11.65
N ALA A 191 8.82 17.28 11.23
CA ALA A 191 9.90 16.87 10.33
C ALA A 191 10.77 15.76 10.93
N ASN A 192 10.97 15.80 12.25
CA ASN A 192 11.77 14.84 12.99
C ASN A 192 10.96 13.67 13.58
N TYR A 193 9.75 13.40 13.08
CA TYR A 193 8.88 12.34 13.59
C TYR A 193 9.59 10.97 13.69
N LEU A 194 10.36 10.58 12.67
CA LEU A 194 11.09 9.30 12.67
C LEU A 194 12.21 9.29 13.71
N ASN A 195 13.05 10.33 13.74
CA ASN A 195 14.14 10.47 14.71
C ASN A 195 13.62 10.43 16.14
N MET A 196 12.54 11.16 16.44
CA MET A 196 11.91 11.15 17.76
C MET A 196 11.36 9.76 18.09
N ARG A 197 10.77 9.06 17.13
CA ARG A 197 10.20 7.73 17.34
C ARG A 197 11.24 6.65 17.63
N GLU A 198 12.45 6.80 17.10
CA GLU A 198 13.60 5.89 17.29
C GLU A 198 14.23 6.02 18.68
N LEU A 199 14.07 7.16 19.36
CA LEU A 199 14.52 7.36 20.76
C LEU A 199 13.72 6.54 21.79
N ALA A 200 12.71 5.79 21.35
CA ALA A 200 11.86 5.01 22.22
C ALA A 200 12.56 3.72 22.65
N GLU A 201 12.58 3.48 23.97
CA GLU A 201 13.29 2.35 24.59
C GLU A 201 12.30 1.41 25.29
N GLY A 202 12.67 0.13 25.44
CA GLY A 202 11.86 -0.91 26.11
C GLY A 202 11.65 -2.16 25.24
N GLY A 203 11.73 -3.35 25.86
CA GLY A 203 11.74 -4.64 25.15
C GLY A 203 10.45 -4.96 24.39
N ASN A 204 9.32 -5.04 25.08
CA ASN A 204 8.05 -5.46 24.46
C ASN A 204 7.24 -4.30 23.84
N GLN A 205 7.41 -3.07 24.34
CA GLN A 205 6.76 -1.88 23.80
C GLN A 205 7.67 -0.66 23.98
N PRO A 206 8.38 -0.23 22.92
CA PRO A 206 9.28 0.90 23.04
C PRO A 206 8.47 2.17 23.26
N ASN A 207 8.82 2.97 24.28
CA ASN A 207 8.09 4.18 24.63
C ASN A 207 9.03 5.38 24.73
N LEU A 208 8.51 6.57 24.40
CA LEU A 208 9.17 7.82 24.75
C LEU A 208 8.86 8.17 26.21
N ASN A 209 9.80 8.84 26.86
CA ASN A 209 9.59 9.39 28.18
C ASN A 209 9.78 10.91 28.16
N LEU A 210 9.38 11.56 29.26
CA LEU A 210 9.42 13.01 29.38
C LEU A 210 10.84 13.59 29.21
N SER A 211 11.87 12.88 29.70
CA SER A 211 13.27 13.32 29.59
C SER A 211 13.73 13.33 28.14
N LYS A 212 13.45 12.27 27.37
CA LYS A 212 13.77 12.21 25.93
C LYS A 212 13.13 13.35 25.16
N VAL A 213 11.88 13.71 25.47
CA VAL A 213 11.21 14.85 24.81
C VAL A 213 11.85 16.18 25.22
N LYS A 214 12.26 16.34 26.49
CA LYS A 214 12.95 17.55 26.98
C LYS A 214 14.34 17.75 26.35
N GLU A 215 15.07 16.66 26.18
CA GLU A 215 16.44 16.63 25.62
C GLU A 215 16.44 16.60 24.09
N PHE A 216 15.29 16.40 23.46
CA PHE A 216 15.20 16.39 22.01
C PHE A 216 15.68 17.72 21.43
N GLU A 217 16.61 17.65 20.49
CA GLU A 217 17.20 18.83 19.88
C GLU A 217 16.55 19.15 18.53
N ILE A 218 16.30 20.43 18.29
CA ILE A 218 15.86 20.95 16.99
C ILE A 218 16.79 22.07 16.53
N PRO A 219 16.94 22.28 15.21
CA PRO A 219 17.56 23.50 14.71
C PRO A 219 16.72 24.71 15.14
N LEU A 220 17.36 25.75 15.63
CA LEU A 220 16.72 26.94 16.16
C LEU A 220 17.37 28.20 15.55
N PRO A 221 17.00 28.57 14.31
CA PRO A 221 17.47 29.83 13.72
C PRO A 221 16.83 31.04 14.43
N PRO A 222 17.30 32.28 14.17
CA PRO A 222 16.67 33.50 14.70
C PRO A 222 15.17 33.63 14.37
N LEU A 223 14.42 34.35 15.21
CA LEU A 223 12.94 34.44 15.11
C LEU A 223 12.43 34.97 13.75
N ASP A 224 13.15 35.90 13.13
CA ASP A 224 12.79 36.42 11.80
C ASP A 224 12.93 35.34 10.72
N VAL A 225 13.97 34.51 10.81
CA VAL A 225 14.18 33.34 9.94
C VAL A 225 13.13 32.28 10.20
N GLN A 226 12.81 31.97 11.47
CA GLN A 226 11.71 31.07 11.82
C GLN A 226 10.39 31.53 11.18
N THR A 227 10.09 32.84 11.24
CA THR A 227 8.88 33.43 10.63
C THR A 227 8.84 33.21 9.12
N LYS A 228 9.95 33.46 8.42
CA LYS A 228 10.07 33.25 6.97
C LYS A 228 9.87 31.78 6.60
N ILE A 229 10.49 30.86 7.35
CA ILE A 229 10.34 29.42 7.16
C ILE A 229 8.89 29.00 7.33
N VAL A 230 8.24 29.36 8.45
CA VAL A 230 6.83 29.04 8.73
C VAL A 230 5.95 29.52 7.58
N ARG A 231 6.07 30.79 7.19
CA ARG A 231 5.29 31.37 6.08
C ARG A 231 5.47 30.58 4.77
N ARG A 232 6.70 30.18 4.44
CA ARG A 232 7.00 29.46 3.19
C ARG A 232 6.43 28.04 3.22
N VAL A 233 6.59 27.34 4.34
CA VAL A 233 6.05 25.98 4.52
C VAL A 233 4.53 26.00 4.47
N GLU A 234 3.88 26.93 5.17
CA GLU A 234 2.42 27.10 5.14
C GLU A 234 1.91 27.39 3.72
N ALA A 235 2.58 28.25 2.95
CA ALA A 235 2.20 28.52 1.57
C ALA A 235 2.30 27.28 0.66
N LEU A 236 3.33 26.46 0.84
CA LEU A 236 3.53 25.21 0.09
C LEU A 236 2.55 24.13 0.52
N PHE A 237 2.23 24.02 1.82
CA PHE A 237 1.21 23.09 2.32
C PHE A 237 -0.17 23.48 1.82
N ALA A 238 -0.52 24.77 1.85
CA ALA A 238 -1.77 25.26 1.28
C ALA A 238 -1.86 24.99 -0.24
N LEU A 239 -0.74 25.00 -0.96
CA LEU A 239 -0.72 24.58 -2.37
C LEU A 239 -1.01 23.08 -2.50
N ALA A 240 -0.39 22.23 -1.67
CA ALA A 240 -0.65 20.79 -1.64
C ALA A 240 -2.13 20.51 -1.35
N ASP A 241 -2.73 21.21 -0.38
CA ASP A 241 -4.15 21.07 -0.03
C ASP A 241 -5.07 21.46 -1.19
N ARG A 242 -4.74 22.55 -1.92
CA ARG A 242 -5.49 22.93 -3.14
C ARG A 242 -5.40 21.88 -4.25
N ILE A 243 -4.22 21.29 -4.44
CA ILE A 243 -4.03 20.20 -5.40
C ILE A 243 -4.87 18.99 -5.01
N GLU A 244 -4.85 18.62 -3.72
CA GLU A 244 -5.64 17.52 -3.17
C GLU A 244 -7.15 17.72 -3.39
N ALA A 245 -7.65 18.92 -3.05
CA ALA A 245 -9.06 19.27 -3.24
C ALA A 245 -9.48 19.21 -4.72
N ARG A 246 -8.65 19.78 -5.62
CA ARG A 246 -8.91 19.76 -7.07
C ARG A 246 -8.88 18.34 -7.63
N ALA A 247 -7.94 17.52 -7.17
CA ALA A 247 -7.83 16.12 -7.57
C ALA A 247 -9.06 15.31 -7.13
N ASN A 248 -9.51 15.48 -5.89
CA ASN A 248 -10.70 14.81 -5.37
C ASN A 248 -11.97 15.23 -6.14
N ALA A 249 -12.13 16.52 -6.46
CA ALA A 249 -13.24 17.00 -7.28
C ALA A 249 -13.22 16.37 -8.68
N ALA A 250 -12.05 16.32 -9.33
CA ALA A 250 -11.90 15.71 -10.65
C ALA A 250 -12.12 14.19 -10.62
N ARG A 251 -11.69 13.50 -9.56
CA ARG A 251 -11.96 12.08 -9.33
C ARG A 251 -13.46 11.79 -9.26
N ASN A 252 -14.19 12.59 -8.49
CA ASN A 252 -15.64 12.42 -8.37
C ASN A 252 -16.34 12.60 -9.74
N GLN A 253 -15.89 13.57 -10.54
CA GLN A 253 -16.40 13.74 -11.91
C GLN A 253 -16.06 12.53 -12.81
N ALA A 254 -14.83 12.02 -12.74
CA ALA A 254 -14.40 10.85 -13.52
C ALA A 254 -15.21 9.60 -13.17
N GLN A 255 -15.55 9.40 -11.90
CA GLN A 255 -16.39 8.28 -11.46
C GLN A 255 -17.82 8.34 -12.02
N CYS A 256 -18.34 9.55 -12.29
CA CYS A 256 -19.63 9.72 -12.96
C CYS A 256 -19.57 9.43 -14.47
N LEU A 257 -18.39 9.39 -15.10
CA LEU A 257 -18.27 9.16 -16.55
C LEU A 257 -18.58 7.72 -16.93
N SER A 258 -18.17 6.73 -16.15
CA SER A 258 -18.44 5.30 -16.45
C SER A 258 -19.93 4.99 -16.64
N PRO A 259 -20.84 5.34 -15.71
CA PRO A 259 -22.27 5.09 -15.92
C PRO A 259 -22.86 5.93 -17.07
N LEU A 260 -22.35 7.14 -17.32
CA LEU A 260 -22.80 7.97 -18.45
C LEU A 260 -22.42 7.38 -19.81
N VAL A 261 -21.19 6.86 -19.93
CA VAL A 261 -20.68 6.20 -21.13
C VAL A 261 -21.47 4.93 -21.41
N LEU A 262 -21.74 4.11 -20.39
CA LEU A 262 -22.61 2.92 -20.51
C LEU A 262 -24.04 3.31 -20.91
N ALA A 263 -24.60 4.36 -20.29
CA ALA A 263 -25.93 4.84 -20.66
C ALA A 263 -26.00 5.34 -22.11
N LYS A 264 -24.96 6.01 -22.62
CA LYS A 264 -24.86 6.40 -24.03
C LYS A 264 -24.73 5.20 -24.97
N ALA A 265 -23.99 4.17 -24.57
CA ALA A 265 -23.90 2.92 -25.34
C ALA A 265 -25.27 2.25 -25.50
N PHE A 266 -26.02 2.11 -24.39
CA PHE A 266 -27.33 1.46 -24.43
C PHE A 266 -28.44 2.30 -25.08
N ARG A 267 -28.24 3.61 -25.28
CA ARG A 267 -29.12 4.46 -26.09
C ARG A 267 -28.76 4.49 -27.58
N GLY A 268 -27.67 3.81 -28.00
CA GLY A 268 -27.19 3.87 -29.38
C GLY A 268 -26.54 5.22 -29.75
N GLU A 269 -26.18 6.04 -28.76
CA GLU A 269 -25.59 7.37 -28.96
C GLU A 269 -24.05 7.35 -28.95
N LEU A 270 -23.44 6.19 -28.66
CA LEU A 270 -22.00 6.10 -28.44
C LEU A 270 -21.19 6.02 -29.74
N VAL A 271 -21.75 5.43 -30.79
CA VAL A 271 -21.11 5.23 -32.09
C VAL A 271 -22.07 5.64 -33.21
N GLN A 272 -21.54 5.99 -34.38
CA GLN A 272 -22.39 6.20 -35.57
C GLN A 272 -23.08 4.90 -35.98
N GLN A 273 -24.36 5.02 -36.32
CA GLN A 273 -25.15 3.92 -36.89
C GLN A 273 -24.87 3.79 -38.38
N ASP A 274 -24.74 2.54 -38.85
CA ASP A 274 -24.51 2.23 -40.26
C ASP A 274 -25.77 1.57 -40.84
N PRO A 275 -26.46 2.20 -41.81
CA PRO A 275 -27.64 1.63 -42.47
C PRO A 275 -27.38 0.30 -43.20
N GLN A 276 -26.12 -0.04 -43.50
CA GLN A 276 -25.76 -1.30 -44.16
C GLN A 276 -25.56 -2.47 -43.19
N ASP A 277 -25.60 -2.23 -41.88
CA ASP A 277 -25.43 -3.28 -40.89
C ASP A 277 -26.57 -4.32 -40.97
N GLU A 278 -26.20 -5.61 -40.85
CA GLU A 278 -27.18 -6.70 -40.79
C GLU A 278 -28.18 -6.49 -39.63
N PRO A 279 -29.50 -6.45 -39.87
CA PRO A 279 -30.48 -6.25 -38.82
C PRO A 279 -30.39 -7.33 -37.73
N ALA A 280 -30.55 -6.92 -36.46
CA ALA A 280 -30.50 -7.82 -35.31
C ALA A 280 -31.52 -8.98 -35.39
N SER A 281 -32.63 -8.80 -36.14
CA SER A 281 -33.61 -9.85 -36.42
C SER A 281 -33.01 -11.05 -37.17
N VAL A 282 -32.08 -10.82 -38.10
CA VAL A 282 -31.41 -11.89 -38.87
C VAL A 282 -30.43 -12.66 -37.98
N LEU A 283 -29.72 -11.97 -37.08
CA LEU A 283 -28.89 -12.61 -36.06
C LEU A 283 -29.72 -13.50 -35.12
N LEU A 284 -30.88 -13.01 -34.65
CA LEU A 284 -31.78 -13.78 -33.80
C LEU A 284 -32.32 -15.03 -34.51
N GLN A 285 -32.62 -14.94 -35.81
CA GLN A 285 -33.03 -16.09 -36.61
C GLN A 285 -31.91 -17.15 -36.70
N ARG A 286 -30.64 -16.73 -36.90
CA ARG A 286 -29.49 -17.66 -36.89
C ARG A 286 -29.33 -18.35 -35.54
N LEU A 287 -29.42 -17.61 -34.44
CA LEU A 287 -29.31 -18.15 -33.08
C LEU A 287 -30.48 -19.09 -32.74
N ALA A 288 -31.69 -18.79 -33.21
CA ALA A 288 -32.85 -19.67 -33.07
C ALA A 288 -32.67 -20.99 -33.83
N ALA A 289 -32.03 -20.94 -35.00
CA ALA A 289 -31.71 -22.11 -35.83
C ALA A 289 -30.58 -23.00 -35.26
N THR A 290 -29.76 -22.49 -34.33
CA THR A 290 -28.62 -23.21 -33.72
C THR A 290 -28.90 -23.81 -32.34
N LYS A 291 -30.17 -23.89 -31.89
CA LYS A 291 -30.49 -24.44 -30.55
C LYS A 291 -29.92 -25.86 -30.35
N PRO A 292 -29.12 -26.12 -29.30
CA PRO A 292 -28.78 -27.49 -28.93
C PRO A 292 -30.03 -28.24 -28.44
N ALA A 293 -30.08 -29.54 -28.71
CA ALA A 293 -31.19 -30.41 -28.32
C ALA A 293 -31.46 -30.35 -26.81
N LYS A 294 -32.74 -30.25 -26.42
CA LYS A 294 -33.19 -30.34 -25.02
C LYS A 294 -32.64 -31.63 -24.37
N ALA A 295 -31.75 -31.48 -23.40
CA ALA A 295 -31.37 -32.59 -22.52
C ALA A 295 -32.60 -33.07 -21.74
N LYS A 296 -32.86 -34.39 -21.77
CA LYS A 296 -33.95 -35.04 -21.04
C LYS A 296 -33.81 -34.79 -19.53
N ALA A 297 -34.94 -34.55 -18.87
CA ALA A 297 -35.02 -34.41 -17.42
C ALA A 297 -34.62 -35.74 -16.74
N SER A 298 -33.45 -35.79 -16.10
CA SER A 298 -33.12 -36.89 -15.18
C SER A 298 -33.67 -36.55 -13.78
N ARG A 299 -34.53 -37.44 -13.28
CA ARG A 299 -34.91 -37.52 -11.86
C ARG A 299 -33.65 -37.65 -11.00
N GLY A 300 -33.58 -36.86 -9.93
CA GLY A 300 -32.59 -36.96 -8.86
C GLY A 300 -31.18 -36.56 -9.25
N ARG A 301 -30.78 -35.32 -8.98
CA ARG A 301 -29.37 -34.91 -9.05
C ARG A 301 -28.81 -34.90 -7.62
N PRO A 302 -27.78 -35.71 -7.29
CA PRO A 302 -26.98 -35.45 -6.12
C PRO A 302 -26.36 -34.07 -6.29
N ARG A 303 -26.21 -33.36 -5.17
CA ARG A 303 -25.57 -32.05 -5.03
C ARG A 303 -24.33 -32.01 -5.92
N THR A 304 -24.40 -31.25 -7.01
CA THR A 304 -23.31 -31.15 -7.98
C THR A 304 -22.17 -30.43 -7.27
N LYS A 305 -21.14 -31.18 -6.85
CA LYS A 305 -19.82 -30.63 -6.57
C LYS A 305 -19.49 -29.74 -7.76
N THR A 306 -19.15 -28.48 -7.47
CA THR A 306 -18.53 -27.55 -8.39
C THR A 306 -17.59 -28.34 -9.30
N GLN A 307 -17.98 -28.49 -10.57
CA GLN A 307 -17.12 -29.09 -11.56
C GLN A 307 -15.86 -28.23 -11.58
N GLU A 308 -14.76 -28.86 -11.19
CA GLU A 308 -13.39 -28.40 -11.38
C GLU A 308 -13.23 -28.09 -12.87
N LEU A 309 -13.53 -26.83 -13.24
CA LEU A 309 -13.31 -26.28 -14.58
C LEU A 309 -11.87 -25.80 -14.79
N PHE A 310 -10.99 -26.13 -13.84
CA PHE A 310 -9.55 -26.09 -14.04
C PHE A 310 -9.03 -27.46 -13.63
N ALA A 311 -8.89 -28.37 -14.58
CA ALA A 311 -7.80 -29.31 -14.48
C ALA A 311 -6.55 -28.45 -14.39
N THR A 312 -5.96 -28.37 -13.19
CA THR A 312 -4.65 -27.75 -13.02
C THR A 312 -3.74 -28.40 -14.04
N PRO A 313 -3.12 -27.64 -14.96
CA PRO A 313 -2.19 -28.24 -15.89
C PRO A 313 -1.14 -29.00 -15.08
N GLU A 314 -0.86 -30.23 -15.51
CA GLU A 314 0.28 -30.99 -15.03
C GLU A 314 1.52 -30.15 -15.36
N VAL A 315 2.13 -29.56 -14.33
CA VAL A 315 3.30 -28.70 -14.52
C VAL A 315 4.47 -29.61 -14.84
N VAL A 316 4.73 -29.76 -16.14
CA VAL A 316 5.88 -30.47 -16.65
C VAL A 316 7.13 -29.69 -16.24
N LYS A 317 7.96 -30.29 -15.39
CA LYS A 317 9.31 -29.75 -15.11
C LYS A 317 10.03 -29.60 -16.46
N PRO A 318 10.60 -28.43 -16.79
CA PRO A 318 11.33 -28.29 -18.05
C PRO A 318 12.43 -29.36 -18.11
N ASP A 319 12.49 -30.10 -19.23
CA ASP A 319 13.53 -31.11 -19.44
C ASP A 319 14.90 -30.44 -19.55
N ALA A 320 15.58 -30.42 -18.41
CA ALA A 320 16.83 -29.72 -18.22
C ALA A 320 18.05 -30.51 -18.74
N THR A 321 17.85 -31.66 -19.39
CA THR A 321 18.95 -32.47 -19.93
C THR A 321 19.49 -31.92 -21.25
N GLY A 322 18.65 -31.27 -22.07
CA GLY A 322 19.04 -30.71 -23.38
C GLY A 322 19.34 -29.21 -23.42
N LEU A 323 19.29 -28.52 -22.27
CA LEU A 323 19.49 -27.07 -22.19
C LEU A 323 20.97 -26.70 -21.98
N SER A 324 21.44 -25.70 -22.72
CA SER A 324 22.79 -25.16 -22.61
C SER A 324 23.07 -24.52 -21.25
N ASP A 325 24.33 -24.49 -20.86
CA ASP A 325 24.78 -23.87 -19.61
C ASP A 325 24.48 -22.36 -19.63
N GLY A 326 24.04 -21.83 -18.49
CA GLY A 326 23.67 -20.43 -18.35
C GLY A 326 22.39 -20.00 -19.10
N MET A 327 21.59 -20.92 -19.66
CA MET A 327 20.37 -20.55 -20.40
C MET A 327 19.38 -19.73 -19.56
N TRP A 328 19.41 -19.89 -18.23
CA TRP A 328 18.60 -19.13 -17.27
C TRP A 328 19.40 -18.07 -16.51
N ALA A 329 20.53 -17.61 -17.03
CA ALA A 329 21.21 -16.43 -16.50
C ALA A 329 20.28 -15.21 -16.64
N ALA A 330 20.15 -14.46 -15.53
CA ALA A 330 19.41 -13.20 -15.52
C ALA A 330 20.34 -12.08 -16.03
N PRO A 331 19.81 -10.97 -16.54
CA PRO A 331 20.63 -9.79 -16.86
C PRO A 331 21.36 -9.28 -15.62
N ASP A 332 22.50 -8.60 -15.84
CA ASP A 332 23.34 -8.05 -14.76
C ASP A 332 22.58 -7.09 -13.83
N VAL A 333 21.60 -6.38 -14.38
CA VAL A 333 20.67 -5.53 -13.64
C VAL A 333 19.26 -6.10 -13.79
N VAL A 334 18.66 -6.47 -12.66
CA VAL A 334 17.26 -6.87 -12.60
C VAL A 334 16.42 -5.63 -12.33
N ASP A 335 15.74 -5.12 -13.36
CA ASP A 335 14.90 -3.92 -13.28
C ASP A 335 13.41 -4.27 -13.10
N GLU A 336 12.55 -3.25 -13.11
CA GLU A 336 11.10 -3.42 -12.99
C GLU A 336 10.51 -4.38 -14.06
N HIS A 337 11.00 -4.32 -15.29
CA HIS A 337 10.52 -5.16 -16.39
C HIS A 337 10.91 -6.62 -16.19
N ALA A 338 12.15 -6.86 -15.75
CA ALA A 338 12.65 -8.19 -15.41
C ALA A 338 11.83 -8.82 -14.27
N VAL A 339 11.54 -8.07 -13.21
CA VAL A 339 10.69 -8.55 -12.10
C VAL A 339 9.24 -8.79 -12.56
N THR A 340 8.69 -7.90 -13.39
CA THR A 340 7.34 -8.06 -13.96
C THR A 340 7.23 -9.33 -14.81
N ALA A 341 8.18 -9.55 -15.71
CA ALA A 341 8.21 -10.75 -16.56
C ALA A 341 8.32 -12.03 -15.71
N LEU A 342 9.12 -11.99 -14.64
CA LEU A 342 9.27 -13.12 -13.73
C LEU A 342 8.00 -13.41 -12.93
N LEU A 343 7.33 -12.40 -12.39
CA LEU A 343 6.07 -12.58 -11.67
C LEU A 343 4.98 -13.16 -12.56
N VAL A 344 4.90 -12.67 -13.81
CA VAL A 344 3.99 -13.25 -14.80
C VAL A 344 4.36 -14.71 -15.10
N ALA A 345 5.65 -15.02 -15.25
CA ALA A 345 6.10 -16.39 -15.48
C ALA A 345 5.74 -17.33 -14.32
N VAL A 346 5.90 -16.90 -13.07
CA VAL A 346 5.52 -17.65 -11.87
C VAL A 346 4.01 -17.95 -11.86
N LEU A 347 3.17 -16.93 -12.06
CA LEU A 347 1.72 -17.11 -12.05
C LEU A 347 1.23 -17.92 -13.27
N LYS A 348 1.88 -17.77 -14.44
CA LYS A 348 1.63 -18.62 -15.62
C LYS A 348 1.94 -20.08 -15.32
N ALA A 349 3.10 -20.37 -14.74
CA ALA A 349 3.51 -21.72 -14.36
C ALA A 349 2.59 -22.29 -13.25
N TRP A 350 2.05 -21.45 -12.37
CA TRP A 350 1.07 -21.88 -11.37
C TRP A 350 -0.31 -22.18 -11.94
N GLY A 351 -0.70 -21.60 -13.08
CA GLY A 351 -1.90 -21.99 -13.83
C GLY A 351 -3.25 -21.71 -13.12
N GLY A 352 -3.29 -20.80 -12.14
CA GLY A 352 -4.49 -20.44 -11.40
C GLY A 352 -4.22 -19.43 -10.27
N PRO A 353 -5.19 -19.18 -9.36
CA PRO A 353 -4.96 -18.36 -8.18
C PRO A 353 -3.89 -18.98 -7.27
N MET A 354 -2.89 -18.20 -6.92
CA MET A 354 -1.78 -18.56 -6.03
C MET A 354 -1.87 -17.74 -4.74
N LEU A 355 -1.62 -18.32 -3.57
CA LEU A 355 -1.57 -17.52 -2.34
C LEU A 355 -0.47 -16.44 -2.45
N GLN A 356 -0.72 -15.22 -1.99
CA GLN A 356 0.26 -14.13 -2.12
C GLN A 356 1.62 -14.50 -1.50
N MET A 357 1.60 -15.17 -0.35
CA MET A 357 2.82 -15.66 0.31
C MET A 357 3.59 -16.64 -0.58
N GLN A 358 2.90 -17.58 -1.23
CA GLN A 358 3.52 -18.54 -2.13
C GLN A 358 4.08 -17.84 -3.38
N ALA A 359 3.36 -16.88 -3.93
CA ALA A 359 3.82 -16.11 -5.10
C ALA A 359 5.07 -15.28 -4.77
N ARG A 360 5.13 -14.66 -3.59
CA ARG A 360 6.33 -13.97 -3.07
C ARG A 360 7.50 -14.94 -2.92
N LEU A 361 7.27 -16.10 -2.29
CA LEU A 361 8.29 -17.14 -2.11
C LEU A 361 8.85 -17.62 -3.45
N ALA A 362 7.98 -17.96 -4.40
CA ALA A 362 8.38 -18.40 -5.73
C ALA A 362 9.22 -17.35 -6.46
N ALA A 363 8.81 -16.09 -6.41
CA ALA A 363 9.53 -15.01 -7.07
C ALA A 363 10.88 -14.74 -6.41
N VAL A 364 10.98 -14.78 -5.08
CA VAL A 364 12.27 -14.63 -4.38
C VAL A 364 13.22 -15.75 -4.72
N LEU A 365 12.78 -17.01 -4.74
CA LEU A 365 13.63 -18.14 -5.12
C LEU A 365 14.15 -18.01 -6.57
N CYS A 366 13.37 -17.39 -7.46
CA CYS A 366 13.82 -17.09 -8.81
C CYS A 366 14.81 -15.93 -8.89
N LEU A 367 14.63 -14.87 -8.08
CA LEU A 367 15.49 -13.68 -8.03
C LEU A 367 16.78 -13.91 -7.24
N GLN A 368 16.74 -14.79 -6.25
CA GLN A 368 17.86 -15.18 -5.39
C GLN A 368 18.17 -16.67 -5.57
N PRO A 369 18.70 -17.06 -6.75
CA PRO A 369 18.83 -18.45 -7.13
C PRO A 369 19.76 -19.27 -6.23
N ARG A 370 20.63 -18.64 -5.41
CA ARG A 370 21.43 -19.32 -4.39
C ARG A 370 20.56 -19.96 -3.31
N GLN A 371 19.50 -19.27 -2.89
CA GLN A 371 18.59 -19.78 -1.87
C GLN A 371 17.79 -20.97 -2.40
N MET A 372 17.44 -20.94 -3.69
CA MET A 372 16.89 -22.12 -4.36
C MET A 372 17.89 -23.27 -4.40
N ALA A 373 19.15 -23.02 -4.76
CA ALA A 373 20.19 -24.05 -4.77
C ALA A 373 20.38 -24.70 -3.39
N ALA A 374 20.33 -23.91 -2.31
CA ALA A 374 20.44 -24.39 -0.93
C ALA A 374 19.26 -25.28 -0.50
N ALA A 375 18.07 -25.04 -1.05
CA ALA A 375 16.89 -25.87 -0.78
C ALA A 375 16.86 -27.17 -1.61
N LEU A 376 17.69 -27.30 -2.65
CA LEU A 376 17.66 -28.42 -3.58
C LEU A 376 18.58 -29.58 -3.14
N PRO A 377 18.18 -30.85 -3.40
CA PRO A 377 19.10 -31.98 -3.30
C PRO A 377 20.30 -31.81 -4.23
N ALA A 378 21.48 -32.32 -3.84
CA ALA A 378 22.76 -32.08 -4.52
C ALA A 378 22.73 -32.23 -6.05
N LYS A 379 22.08 -33.29 -6.58
CA LYS A 379 21.96 -33.50 -8.03
C LYS A 379 21.11 -32.43 -8.73
N GLN A 380 20.03 -31.98 -8.08
CA GLN A 380 19.17 -30.92 -8.61
C GLN A 380 19.83 -29.55 -8.45
N ALA A 381 20.56 -29.32 -7.35
CA ALA A 381 21.32 -28.10 -7.12
C ALA A 381 22.40 -27.90 -8.19
N ALA A 382 23.16 -28.96 -8.54
CA ALA A 382 24.14 -28.91 -9.61
C ALA A 382 23.52 -28.58 -10.97
N GLN A 383 22.35 -29.16 -11.28
CA GLN A 383 21.64 -28.88 -12.52
C GLN A 383 21.06 -27.45 -12.55
N TRP A 384 20.57 -26.95 -11.41
CA TRP A 384 20.13 -25.57 -11.26
C TRP A 384 21.28 -24.57 -11.43
N GLN A 385 22.43 -24.84 -10.80
CA GLN A 385 23.65 -24.03 -10.94
C GLN A 385 24.15 -23.98 -12.38
N ARG A 386 24.16 -25.14 -13.07
CA ARG A 386 24.53 -25.21 -14.48
C ARG A 386 23.67 -24.31 -15.37
N LEU A 387 22.35 -24.31 -15.16
CA LEU A 387 21.42 -23.54 -15.99
C LEU A 387 21.36 -22.05 -15.62
N VAL A 388 21.52 -21.71 -14.35
CA VAL A 388 21.43 -20.32 -13.87
C VAL A 388 22.78 -19.58 -13.94
N GLY A 389 23.89 -20.31 -13.84
CA GLY A 389 25.24 -19.76 -13.82
C GLY A 389 25.65 -19.21 -12.43
N PRO A 390 26.68 -18.33 -12.38
CA PRO A 390 27.37 -17.93 -11.14
C PRO A 390 26.48 -17.31 -10.06
N ALA A 391 25.31 -16.79 -10.45
CA ALA A 391 24.33 -16.26 -9.53
C ALA A 391 23.77 -17.33 -8.57
N ALA A 392 23.82 -18.61 -8.93
CA ALA A 392 23.33 -19.73 -8.12
C ALA A 392 24.43 -20.42 -7.28
N ASP A 393 25.70 -20.04 -7.46
CA ASP A 393 26.81 -20.65 -6.75
C ASP A 393 26.83 -20.26 -5.26
N PRO A 394 27.26 -21.15 -4.36
CA PRO A 394 27.38 -20.83 -2.94
C PRO A 394 28.40 -19.71 -2.71
N LEU A 395 28.13 -18.84 -1.74
CA LEU A 395 29.07 -17.79 -1.34
C LEU A 395 30.31 -18.40 -0.65
N PRO A 396 31.51 -17.85 -0.88
CA PRO A 396 32.68 -18.18 -0.07
C PRO A 396 32.42 -17.90 1.41
N THR A 397 32.95 -18.73 2.30
CA THR A 397 32.70 -18.73 3.76
C THR A 397 33.03 -17.42 4.49
N GLN A 398 33.69 -16.47 3.81
CA GLN A 398 34.15 -15.18 4.35
C GLN A 398 33.35 -13.96 3.87
N VAL A 399 32.35 -14.13 2.99
CA VAL A 399 31.55 -13.01 2.48
C VAL A 399 30.38 -12.75 3.43
N ALA A 400 30.33 -11.55 4.01
CA ALA A 400 29.20 -11.07 4.80
C ALA A 400 27.88 -11.27 4.01
N ARG A 401 26.91 -11.94 4.64
CA ARG A 401 25.64 -12.31 4.03
C ARG A 401 24.93 -11.05 3.52
N LEU A 402 24.80 -10.95 2.20
CA LEU A 402 24.23 -9.81 1.50
C LEU A 402 22.76 -9.66 1.92
N GLN A 403 22.39 -8.47 2.40
CA GLN A 403 21.02 -8.11 2.78
C GLN A 403 20.04 -8.28 1.61
N PRO A 404 18.74 -8.54 1.87
CA PRO A 404 17.76 -8.60 0.79
C PRO A 404 17.73 -7.26 0.06
N ALA A 405 17.80 -7.30 -1.27
CA ALA A 405 17.36 -6.20 -2.09
C ALA A 405 15.89 -5.93 -1.75
N THR A 406 15.62 -4.98 -0.86
CA THR A 406 14.31 -4.32 -0.77
C THR A 406 14.15 -3.52 -2.05
N ASP A 407 13.79 -4.24 -3.10
CA ASP A 407 14.02 -3.79 -4.45
C ASP A 407 12.97 -2.75 -4.83
N SER A 408 13.43 -1.55 -5.19
CA SER A 408 12.59 -0.56 -5.81
C SER A 408 11.90 -1.12 -7.07
N ALA A 409 12.54 -2.06 -7.78
CA ALA A 409 11.99 -2.76 -8.94
C ALA A 409 10.83 -3.68 -8.56
N TRP A 410 10.91 -4.44 -7.45
CA TRP A 410 9.81 -5.27 -6.97
C TRP A 410 8.55 -4.46 -6.69
N ARG A 411 8.70 -3.39 -5.91
CA ARG A 411 7.56 -2.52 -5.56
C ARG A 411 6.98 -1.86 -6.80
N LYS A 412 7.82 -1.37 -7.71
CA LYS A 412 7.38 -0.76 -8.97
C LYS A 412 6.67 -1.79 -9.85
N ALA A 413 7.19 -3.01 -9.97
CA ALA A 413 6.60 -4.07 -10.77
C ALA A 413 5.19 -4.43 -10.29
N LEU A 414 5.01 -4.64 -8.98
CA LEU A 414 3.68 -4.92 -8.42
C LEU A 414 2.71 -3.75 -8.60
N LEU A 415 3.14 -2.51 -8.38
CA LEU A 415 2.29 -1.34 -8.60
C LEU A 415 1.92 -1.19 -10.08
N GLY A 416 2.87 -1.41 -10.99
CA GLY A 416 2.66 -1.39 -12.43
C GLY A 416 1.71 -2.49 -12.89
N MET A 417 1.89 -3.73 -12.41
CA MET A 417 1.00 -4.86 -12.72
C MET A 417 -0.42 -4.63 -12.20
N ARG A 418 -0.59 -4.06 -11.01
CA ARG A 418 -1.91 -3.65 -10.49
C ARG A 418 -2.55 -2.58 -11.35
N ALA A 419 -1.80 -1.52 -11.68
CA ALA A 419 -2.31 -0.42 -12.49
C ALA A 419 -2.70 -0.85 -13.92
N ARG A 420 -1.98 -1.81 -14.51
CA ARG A 420 -2.29 -2.34 -15.85
C ARG A 420 -3.35 -3.44 -15.85
N GLY A 421 -3.80 -3.89 -14.68
CA GLY A 421 -4.70 -5.05 -14.59
C GLY A 421 -4.04 -6.36 -15.04
N ASP A 422 -2.72 -6.47 -14.93
CA ASP A 422 -1.94 -7.69 -15.16
C ASP A 422 -2.07 -8.67 -13.98
N LEU A 423 -2.42 -8.16 -12.81
CA LEU A 423 -2.54 -8.89 -11.55
C LEU A 423 -3.93 -8.69 -10.95
N VAL A 424 -4.64 -9.79 -10.71
CA VAL A 424 -5.92 -9.81 -9.98
C VAL A 424 -5.66 -10.30 -8.57
N GLU A 425 -6.11 -9.52 -7.59
CA GLU A 425 -6.02 -9.87 -6.17
C GLU A 425 -7.42 -10.18 -5.62
N GLU A 426 -7.61 -11.36 -5.04
CA GLU A 426 -8.86 -11.75 -4.39
C GLU A 426 -8.64 -12.06 -2.91
N GLY A 427 -9.63 -11.70 -2.08
CA GLY A 427 -9.61 -11.93 -0.64
C GLY A 427 -8.80 -10.89 0.15
N SER A 428 -8.60 -11.17 1.44
CA SER A 428 -7.81 -10.32 2.33
C SER A 428 -7.09 -11.15 3.40
N GLY A 429 -6.01 -10.61 3.96
CA GLY A 429 -5.25 -11.30 5.00
C GLY A 429 -4.43 -12.49 4.46
N PRO A 430 -4.15 -13.52 5.29
CA PRO A 430 -3.28 -14.64 4.93
C PRO A 430 -3.78 -15.51 3.78
N GLN A 431 -5.08 -15.44 3.46
CA GLN A 431 -5.72 -16.21 2.39
C GLN A 431 -5.86 -15.44 1.09
N ALA A 432 -5.31 -14.22 1.00
CA ALA A 432 -5.33 -13.45 -0.23
C ALA A 432 -4.59 -14.21 -1.36
N THR A 433 -5.13 -14.15 -2.56
CA THR A 433 -4.58 -14.81 -3.75
C THR A 433 -4.20 -13.80 -4.82
N TRP A 434 -3.26 -14.19 -5.66
CA TRP A 434 -2.83 -13.52 -6.90
C TRP A 434 -3.17 -14.41 -8.08
N ALA A 435 -3.77 -13.84 -9.11
CA ALA A 435 -4.00 -14.48 -10.40
C ALA A 435 -3.59 -13.53 -11.53
N LEU A 436 -3.32 -14.08 -12.71
CA LEU A 436 -3.07 -13.25 -13.89
C LEU A 436 -4.37 -12.57 -14.32
N GLY A 437 -4.29 -11.25 -14.47
CA GLY A 437 -5.32 -10.46 -15.12
C GLY A 437 -5.16 -10.45 -16.64
N ILE A 438 -6.15 -9.86 -17.30
CA ILE A 438 -6.25 -9.82 -18.77
C ILE A 438 -5.05 -9.15 -19.45
N GLY A 439 -4.37 -8.20 -18.78
CA GLY A 439 -3.21 -7.49 -19.32
C GLY A 439 -1.93 -8.35 -19.42
N ALA A 440 -1.83 -9.41 -18.59
CA ALA A 440 -0.60 -10.20 -18.50
C ALA A 440 -0.28 -11.03 -19.74
N GLY A 441 -1.25 -11.24 -20.63
CA GLY A 441 -1.07 -11.99 -21.87
C GLY A 441 -0.03 -11.38 -22.82
N GLN A 442 0.21 -10.06 -22.73
CA GLN A 442 1.15 -9.33 -23.60
C GLN A 442 2.58 -9.32 -23.07
N ILE A 443 2.82 -9.77 -21.84
CA ILE A 443 4.14 -9.75 -21.21
C ILE A 443 4.94 -10.97 -21.69
N LYS A 444 6.07 -10.70 -22.36
CA LYS A 444 7.01 -11.71 -22.83
C LYS A 444 7.77 -12.29 -21.65
N THR A 445 7.65 -13.60 -21.46
CA THR A 445 8.28 -14.34 -20.35
C THR A 445 9.37 -15.33 -20.80
N ALA A 446 9.52 -15.53 -22.11
CA ALA A 446 10.44 -16.50 -22.69
C ALA A 446 11.89 -16.27 -22.24
N GLY A 447 12.62 -17.37 -22.02
CA GLY A 447 14.01 -17.36 -21.56
C GLY A 447 14.13 -17.62 -20.06
N TRP A 448 15.03 -16.88 -19.40
CA TRP A 448 15.32 -17.08 -17.98
C TRP A 448 14.12 -16.94 -17.03
N PRO A 449 13.13 -16.04 -17.23
CA PRO A 449 12.02 -15.90 -16.29
C PRO A 449 11.13 -17.14 -16.29
N GLU A 450 10.74 -17.61 -17.48
CA GLU A 450 9.92 -18.82 -17.66
C GLU A 450 10.62 -20.09 -17.21
N GLY A 451 11.91 -20.22 -17.52
CA GLY A 451 12.72 -21.35 -17.09
C GLY A 451 12.83 -21.48 -15.57
N ARG A 452 13.24 -20.40 -14.89
CA ARG A 452 13.34 -20.37 -13.42
C ARG A 452 11.98 -20.58 -12.76
N ALA A 453 10.96 -19.86 -13.23
CA ALA A 453 9.61 -19.96 -12.69
C ALA A 453 9.04 -21.38 -12.81
N GLY A 454 9.18 -22.03 -13.96
CA GLY A 454 8.68 -23.38 -14.18
C GLY A 454 9.31 -24.39 -13.21
N TRP A 455 10.62 -24.33 -13.01
CA TRP A 455 11.30 -25.22 -12.06
C TRP A 455 10.89 -24.93 -10.62
N VAL A 456 10.95 -23.66 -10.19
CA VAL A 456 10.64 -23.26 -8.82
C VAL A 456 9.19 -23.59 -8.46
N VAL A 457 8.24 -23.32 -9.35
CA VAL A 457 6.82 -23.66 -9.16
C VAL A 457 6.61 -25.17 -9.08
N ALA A 458 7.26 -25.96 -9.95
CA ALA A 458 7.19 -27.42 -9.87
C ALA A 458 7.72 -27.94 -8.53
N TYR A 459 8.84 -27.38 -8.06
CA TYR A 459 9.44 -27.77 -6.78
C TYR A 459 8.56 -27.39 -5.59
N LEU A 460 8.00 -26.17 -5.58
CA LEU A 460 7.07 -25.68 -4.56
C LEU A 460 5.79 -26.51 -4.50
N ARG A 461 5.24 -26.95 -5.64
CA ARG A 461 4.08 -27.85 -5.67
C ARG A 461 4.38 -29.22 -5.08
N ALA A 462 5.57 -29.75 -5.33
CA ALA A 462 5.96 -31.08 -4.86
C ALA A 462 6.26 -31.13 -3.36
N HIS A 463 6.82 -30.05 -2.78
CA HIS A 463 7.32 -30.06 -1.39
C HIS A 463 6.52 -29.16 -0.44
N GLY A 464 5.73 -28.21 -0.97
CA GLY A 464 5.03 -27.20 -0.19
C GLY A 464 5.95 -26.06 0.29
N ALA A 465 5.36 -24.90 0.57
CA ALA A 465 6.10 -23.72 1.06
C ALA A 465 6.68 -23.93 2.47
N GLU A 466 5.96 -24.65 3.34
CA GLU A 466 6.33 -24.88 4.74
C GLU A 466 7.63 -25.71 4.89
N ALA A 467 7.92 -26.59 3.94
CA ALA A 467 9.15 -27.39 3.94
C ALA A 467 10.38 -26.57 3.51
N ILE A 468 10.18 -25.51 2.73
CA ILE A 468 11.25 -24.70 2.16
C ILE A 468 11.61 -23.53 3.05
N LEU A 469 10.62 -22.85 3.65
CA LEU A 469 10.83 -21.66 4.48
C LEU A 469 11.92 -21.81 5.56
N PRO A 470 12.01 -22.93 6.32
CA PRO A 470 13.06 -23.11 7.33
C PRO A 470 14.48 -23.21 6.76
N LEU A 471 14.63 -23.49 5.47
CA LEU A 471 15.92 -23.62 4.78
C LEU A 471 16.44 -22.27 4.25
N LEU A 472 15.61 -21.22 4.32
CA LEU A 472 15.93 -19.90 3.80
C LEU A 472 16.51 -18.99 4.88
N GLU A 473 17.13 -17.90 4.45
CA GLU A 473 17.63 -16.87 5.35
C GLU A 473 16.46 -16.15 6.05
N THR A 474 16.65 -15.78 7.32
CA THR A 474 15.61 -15.12 8.15
C THR A 474 14.99 -13.90 7.46
N SER A 475 15.82 -13.09 6.81
CA SER A 475 15.39 -11.89 6.10
C SER A 475 14.54 -12.18 4.85
N THR A 476 14.78 -13.30 4.18
CA THR A 476 13.89 -13.80 3.10
C THR A 476 12.56 -14.26 3.66
N VAL A 477 12.58 -15.01 4.76
CA VAL A 477 11.35 -15.48 5.42
C VAL A 477 10.49 -14.30 5.86
N GLU A 478 11.09 -13.26 6.44
CA GLU A 478 10.42 -12.01 6.80
C GLU A 478 9.80 -11.31 5.58
N PHE A 479 10.51 -11.23 4.46
CA PHE A 479 9.97 -10.66 3.22
C PHE A 479 8.76 -11.44 2.68
N VAL A 480 8.84 -12.78 2.67
CA VAL A 480 7.75 -13.64 2.20
C VAL A 480 6.49 -13.48 3.04
N HIS A 481 6.64 -13.27 4.36
CA HIS A 481 5.53 -13.05 5.29
C HIS A 481 5.07 -11.59 5.39
N ALA A 482 5.83 -10.61 4.85
CA ALA A 482 5.49 -9.21 4.95
C ALA A 482 4.17 -8.89 4.22
N ARG A 483 3.16 -8.40 4.96
CA ARG A 483 1.88 -7.92 4.41
C ARG A 483 2.01 -6.71 3.45
N ALA A 484 3.21 -6.11 3.37
CA ALA A 484 3.49 -4.89 2.62
C ALA A 484 4.56 -5.07 1.51
N ALA A 485 4.94 -6.32 1.20
CA ALA A 485 5.78 -6.64 0.04
C ALA A 485 4.94 -6.77 -1.23
#